data_AF-A0A834DRH9-F1
#
_entry.id   AF-A0A834DRH9-F1
#
_cell.length_a   1.000
_cell.length_b   1.000
_cell.length_c   1.000
_cell.angle_alpha   90.00
_cell.angle_beta   90.00
_cell.angle_gamma   90.00
#
_symmetry.space_group_name_H-M   'P 1'
#
loop_
_entity.id
_entity.type
_entity.pdbx_description
1 polymer ?
#
loop_
_entity_poly.entity_id
_entity_poly.type
_entity_poly.pdbx_seq_one_letter_code
_entity_poly.pdbx_strand_id
1 'polypeptide(L)'
;MTGRSRGPRTAGEVTLLLSSDTPIEGRKMSFVNDLTITRDGRKIYFTDSSSKWQRRDYLLLVMEGTDDGRLLEYDTETKEVKVLLDQLRFPNGVQLSPAEDFILVAETTMARIRRFYVSGLMKGGADLFVENLPGFPDNIRPSSSGGYWVCMATIRSTPGFSVLDFLSERPSIKRMIFKLFSQEMVMKFLPWYSLVLELSDSGAFWRSLHDPDGQAAIYVSEVHEHDRHLYLGSFKAPFLGRLSLQSV
;
A
#
# COMPACT_ATOMS: atom_id res chain seq x y z
N MET A 1 -20.32 -36.41 3.09
CA MET A 1 -20.85 -35.97 4.39
C MET A 1 -19.75 -35.31 5.18
N THR A 2 -19.88 -34.01 5.46
CA THR A 2 -19.43 -33.28 6.65
C THR A 2 -19.72 -31.80 6.36
N GLY A 3 -20.95 -31.39 6.68
CA GLY A 3 -21.38 -30.01 6.57
C GLY A 3 -20.66 -29.17 7.62
N ARG A 4 -20.02 -28.08 7.19
CA ARG A 4 -19.67 -26.99 8.09
C ARG A 4 -20.84 -26.00 8.08
N SER A 5 -21.59 -26.02 9.18
CA SER A 5 -22.57 -24.98 9.54
C SER A 5 -21.86 -23.63 9.52
N ARG A 6 -22.23 -22.74 8.60
CA ARG A 6 -21.92 -21.32 8.67
C ARG A 6 -23.05 -20.66 9.46
N GLY A 7 -22.72 -20.06 10.59
CA GLY A 7 -23.65 -19.24 11.36
C GLY A 7 -24.20 -18.08 10.52
N PRO A 8 -25.30 -17.45 10.95
CA PRO A 8 -25.99 -16.42 10.18
C PRO A 8 -25.06 -15.21 9.97
N ARG A 9 -24.69 -14.96 8.72
CA ARG A 9 -24.09 -13.69 8.29
C ARG A 9 -25.19 -12.65 8.31
N THR A 10 -25.09 -11.64 9.17
CA THR A 10 -25.76 -10.36 8.92
C THR A 10 -25.08 -9.72 7.72
N ALA A 11 -25.50 -10.12 6.52
CA ALA A 11 -24.99 -9.56 5.28
C ALA A 11 -25.62 -8.17 5.12
N GLY A 12 -24.83 -7.12 5.33
CA GLY A 12 -25.21 -5.79 4.88
C GLY A 12 -25.43 -5.81 3.36
N GLU A 13 -26.22 -4.85 2.87
CA GLU A 13 -26.37 -4.65 1.43
C GLU A 13 -25.03 -4.18 0.84
N VAL A 14 -24.64 -4.78 -0.29
CA VAL A 14 -23.38 -4.47 -0.99
C VAL A 14 -23.73 -3.84 -2.34
N THR A 15 -23.22 -2.63 -2.59
CA THR A 15 -23.41 -1.90 -3.84
C THR A 15 -22.09 -1.77 -4.58
N LEU A 16 -22.06 -2.12 -5.86
CA LEU A 16 -20.91 -1.88 -6.73
C LEU A 16 -20.89 -0.40 -7.16
N LEU A 17 -19.84 0.34 -6.76
CA LEU A 17 -19.68 1.74 -7.16
C LEU A 17 -19.03 1.89 -8.54
N LEU A 18 -17.99 1.10 -8.82
CA LEU A 18 -17.20 1.14 -10.04
C LEU A 18 -16.65 -0.25 -10.37
N SER A 19 -16.83 -0.70 -11.61
CA SER A 19 -16.23 -1.96 -12.08
C SER A 19 -14.77 -1.75 -12.47
N SER A 20 -13.89 -2.69 -12.09
CA SER A 20 -12.49 -2.73 -12.52
C SER A 20 -12.32 -2.95 -14.02
N ASP A 21 -13.35 -3.49 -14.68
CA ASP A 21 -13.38 -3.68 -16.13
C ASP A 21 -13.71 -2.41 -16.91
N THR A 22 -14.23 -1.36 -16.26
CA THR A 22 -14.49 -0.07 -16.90
C THR A 22 -13.16 0.61 -17.22
N PRO A 23 -12.82 0.86 -18.49
CA PRO A 23 -11.58 1.54 -18.84
C PRO A 23 -11.64 2.99 -18.40
N ILE A 24 -10.64 3.42 -17.64
CA ILE A 24 -10.41 4.83 -17.30
C ILE A 24 -9.20 5.28 -18.12
N GLU A 25 -9.38 6.30 -18.96
CA GLU A 25 -8.36 6.78 -19.90
C GLU A 25 -7.74 5.62 -20.73
N GLY A 26 -8.59 4.70 -21.21
CA GLY A 26 -8.18 3.58 -22.05
C GLY A 26 -7.55 2.38 -21.31
N ARG A 27 -7.35 2.45 -19.99
CA ARG A 27 -6.77 1.36 -19.18
C ARG A 27 -7.76 0.84 -18.13
N LYS A 28 -7.92 -0.49 -18.07
CA LYS A 28 -8.62 -1.18 -16.98
C LYS A 28 -7.81 -1.12 -15.68
N MET A 29 -8.47 -1.36 -14.56
CA MET A 29 -7.82 -1.45 -13.25
C MET A 29 -7.59 -2.91 -12.90
N SER A 30 -6.36 -3.41 -13.07
CA SER A 30 -6.07 -4.83 -12.81
C SER A 30 -5.76 -5.09 -11.35
N PHE A 31 -5.36 -4.07 -10.59
CA PHE A 31 -5.06 -4.20 -9.17
C PHE A 31 -5.45 -2.96 -8.38
N VAL A 32 -6.76 -2.83 -8.10
CA VAL A 32 -7.25 -1.88 -7.08
C VAL A 32 -6.79 -2.32 -5.70
N ASN A 33 -6.15 -1.41 -4.95
CA ASN A 33 -5.40 -1.79 -3.75
C ASN A 33 -5.92 -1.14 -2.47
N ASP A 34 -5.77 0.18 -2.34
CA ASP A 34 -6.17 0.92 -1.14
C ASP A 34 -7.08 2.10 -1.49
N LEU A 35 -7.82 2.60 -0.50
CA LEU A 35 -8.69 3.76 -0.63
C LEU A 35 -8.79 4.61 0.63
N THR A 36 -9.17 5.87 0.44
CA THR A 36 -9.51 6.82 1.50
C THR A 36 -10.69 7.67 1.03
N ILE A 37 -11.48 8.20 1.96
CA ILE A 37 -12.76 8.86 1.66
C ILE A 37 -12.80 10.20 2.38
N THR A 38 -13.35 11.23 1.73
CA THR A 38 -13.61 12.52 2.38
C THR A 38 -14.64 12.37 3.49
N ARG A 39 -14.60 13.27 4.49
CA ARG A 39 -15.53 13.28 5.62
C ARG A 39 -16.99 13.36 5.22
N ASP A 40 -17.28 14.07 4.13
CA ASP A 40 -18.62 14.21 3.58
C ASP A 40 -19.06 13.01 2.71
N GLY A 41 -18.18 12.04 2.48
CA GLY A 41 -18.43 10.87 1.65
C GLY A 41 -18.54 11.15 0.14
N ARG A 42 -18.27 12.39 -0.32
CA ARG A 42 -18.43 12.78 -1.73
C ARG A 42 -17.31 12.28 -2.62
N LYS A 43 -16.09 12.17 -2.10
CA LYS A 43 -14.92 11.77 -2.86
C LYS A 43 -14.29 10.51 -2.26
N ILE A 44 -14.04 9.54 -3.11
CA ILE A 44 -13.24 8.35 -2.80
C ILE A 44 -11.95 8.46 -3.61
N TYR A 45 -10.82 8.48 -2.91
CA TYR A 45 -9.50 8.42 -3.53
C TYR A 45 -8.97 7.00 -3.40
N PHE A 46 -8.47 6.43 -4.48
CA PHE A 46 -8.05 5.03 -4.48
C PHE A 46 -6.91 4.78 -5.46
N THR A 47 -6.16 3.72 -5.22
CA THR A 47 -5.03 3.32 -6.05
C THR A 47 -5.41 2.17 -6.98
N ASP A 48 -4.93 2.26 -8.21
CA ASP A 48 -4.78 1.13 -9.12
C ASP A 48 -3.28 0.85 -9.24
N SER A 49 -2.81 -0.18 -8.53
CA SER A 49 -1.39 -0.53 -8.45
C SER A 49 -0.80 -0.93 -9.80
N SER A 50 -1.64 -1.42 -10.73
CA SER A 50 -1.19 -1.89 -12.04
C SER A 50 -2.39 -2.10 -12.96
N SER A 51 -2.23 -1.67 -14.22
CA SER A 51 -3.19 -1.89 -15.29
C SER A 51 -3.06 -3.26 -15.95
N LYS A 52 -1.92 -3.95 -15.75
CA LYS A 52 -1.59 -5.25 -16.37
C LYS A 52 -1.71 -6.45 -15.43
N TRP A 53 -0.98 -6.42 -14.32
CA TRP A 53 -0.92 -7.49 -13.33
C TRP A 53 -2.01 -7.37 -12.28
N GLN A 54 -2.54 -8.52 -11.85
CA GLN A 54 -3.48 -8.63 -10.74
C GLN A 54 -2.74 -8.88 -9.43
N ARG A 55 -3.42 -8.71 -8.28
CA ARG A 55 -2.88 -8.97 -6.94
C ARG A 55 -2.16 -10.32 -6.80
N ARG A 56 -2.70 -11.40 -7.38
CA ARG A 56 -2.09 -12.74 -7.28
C ARG A 56 -0.72 -12.84 -7.98
N ASP A 57 -0.42 -11.91 -8.87
CA ASP A 57 0.77 -11.84 -9.71
C ASP A 57 1.66 -10.64 -9.32
N TYR A 58 1.49 -10.08 -8.13
CA TYR A 58 2.18 -8.86 -7.68
C TYR A 58 3.71 -8.95 -7.74
N LEU A 59 4.31 -10.15 -7.60
CA LEU A 59 5.76 -10.28 -7.75
C LEU A 59 6.22 -10.01 -9.18
N LEU A 60 5.41 -10.33 -10.18
CA LEU A 60 5.70 -9.99 -11.56
C LEU A 60 5.66 -8.48 -11.76
N LEU A 61 4.71 -7.78 -11.13
CA LEU A 61 4.67 -6.32 -11.09
C LEU A 61 5.93 -5.72 -10.47
N VAL A 62 6.35 -6.20 -9.29
CA VAL A 62 7.58 -5.75 -8.61
C VAL A 62 8.81 -5.91 -9.52
N MET A 63 8.88 -7.02 -10.24
CA MET A 63 10.06 -7.38 -11.01
C MET A 63 10.10 -6.67 -12.36
N GLU A 64 8.96 -6.54 -13.03
CA GLU A 64 8.84 -5.74 -14.24
C GLU A 64 9.11 -4.26 -13.95
N GLY A 65 8.66 -3.77 -12.79
CA GLY A 65 8.92 -2.40 -12.34
C GLY A 65 8.26 -1.35 -13.22
N THR A 66 7.12 -1.68 -13.83
CA THR A 66 6.33 -0.75 -14.64
C THR A 66 5.79 0.39 -13.78
N ASP A 67 5.61 1.54 -14.42
CA ASP A 67 5.00 2.73 -13.85
C ASP A 67 3.53 2.86 -14.28
N ASP A 68 2.83 1.78 -14.61
CA ASP A 68 1.47 1.85 -15.11
C ASP A 68 0.39 2.05 -14.02
N GLY A 69 0.81 2.29 -12.78
CA GLY A 69 -0.08 2.52 -11.64
C GLY A 69 -0.59 3.97 -11.55
N ARG A 70 -1.74 4.14 -10.88
CA ARG A 70 -2.49 5.40 -10.84
C ARG A 70 -3.09 5.70 -9.46
N LEU A 71 -3.20 6.99 -9.13
CA LEU A 71 -4.11 7.53 -8.12
C LEU A 71 -5.36 8.06 -8.82
N LEU A 72 -6.53 7.62 -8.37
CA LEU A 72 -7.81 8.00 -8.94
C LEU A 72 -8.71 8.67 -7.89
N GLU A 73 -9.57 9.57 -8.36
CA GLU A 73 -10.70 10.12 -7.62
C GLU A 73 -11.99 9.58 -8.22
N TYR A 74 -12.90 9.09 -7.38
CA TYR A 74 -14.29 8.81 -7.72
C TYR A 74 -15.21 9.77 -6.98
N ASP A 75 -16.11 10.41 -7.71
CA ASP A 75 -17.17 11.26 -7.16
C ASP A 75 -18.44 10.44 -6.95
N THR A 76 -18.95 10.38 -5.73
CA THR A 76 -20.10 9.54 -5.40
C THR A 76 -21.44 10.12 -5.86
N GLU A 77 -21.51 11.42 -6.18
CA GLU A 77 -22.71 12.07 -6.72
C GLU A 77 -22.76 11.98 -8.24
N THR A 78 -21.68 12.39 -8.92
CA THR A 78 -21.63 12.40 -10.39
C THR A 78 -21.29 11.04 -10.98
N LYS A 79 -20.73 10.13 -10.17
CA LYS A 79 -20.21 8.80 -10.56
C LYS A 79 -19.04 8.88 -11.56
N GLU A 80 -18.41 10.03 -11.68
CA GLU A 80 -17.24 10.24 -12.53
C GLU A 80 -15.97 9.75 -11.84
N VAL A 81 -15.00 9.30 -12.66
CA VAL A 81 -13.66 8.92 -12.22
C VAL A 81 -12.63 9.81 -12.90
N LYS A 82 -11.66 10.32 -12.15
CA LYS A 82 -10.55 11.13 -12.67
C LYS A 82 -9.22 10.52 -12.26
N VAL A 83 -8.24 10.54 -13.15
CA VAL A 83 -6.85 10.21 -12.80
C VAL A 83 -6.20 11.47 -12.22
N LEU A 84 -5.74 11.40 -10.98
CA LEU A 84 -5.07 12.50 -10.28
C LEU A 84 -3.55 12.46 -10.47
N LEU A 85 -2.99 11.26 -10.37
CA LEU A 85 -1.59 10.97 -10.67
C LEU A 85 -1.52 9.70 -11.51
N ASP A 86 -0.71 9.76 -12.55
CA ASP A 86 -0.34 8.64 -13.40
C ASP A 86 1.17 8.38 -13.27
N GLN A 87 1.64 7.31 -13.93
CA GLN A 87 3.05 6.94 -13.98
C GLN A 87 3.63 6.61 -12.59
N LEU A 88 2.80 6.00 -11.73
CA LEU A 88 3.20 5.58 -10.39
C LEU A 88 3.72 4.14 -10.42
N ARG A 89 4.82 3.90 -9.70
CA ARG A 89 5.40 2.56 -9.60
C ARG A 89 4.87 1.82 -8.39
N PHE A 90 3.94 0.92 -8.66
CA PHE A 90 3.22 0.13 -7.66
C PHE A 90 2.65 1.00 -6.52
N PRO A 91 1.71 1.94 -6.82
CA PRO A 91 1.04 2.69 -5.78
C PRO A 91 0.18 1.76 -4.93
N ASN A 92 0.54 1.64 -3.65
CA ASN A 92 -0.01 0.64 -2.75
C ASN A 92 -0.99 1.33 -1.79
N GLY A 93 -0.48 1.94 -0.72
CA GLY A 93 -1.25 2.73 0.23
C GLY A 93 -1.66 4.11 -0.24
N VAL A 94 -2.84 4.56 0.20
CA VAL A 94 -3.34 5.92 0.01
C VAL A 94 -3.96 6.48 1.28
N GLN A 95 -3.67 7.74 1.61
CA GLN A 95 -4.21 8.36 2.81
C GLN A 95 -4.48 9.84 2.59
N LEU A 96 -5.73 10.26 2.80
CA LEU A 96 -6.11 11.67 2.82
C LEU A 96 -5.59 12.29 4.12
N SER A 97 -5.02 13.49 4.00
CA SER A 97 -4.62 14.31 5.14
C SER A 97 -5.80 14.61 6.06
N PRO A 98 -5.55 14.84 7.38
CA PRO A 98 -6.60 15.29 8.28
C PRO A 98 -7.26 16.61 7.85
N ALA A 99 -6.55 17.50 7.15
CA ALA A 99 -7.11 18.75 6.65
C ALA A 99 -7.85 18.60 5.30
N GLU A 100 -7.79 17.41 4.68
CA GLU A 100 -8.37 17.12 3.35
C GLU A 100 -7.85 18.06 2.25
N ASP A 101 -6.58 18.48 2.37
CA ASP A 101 -5.89 19.38 1.44
C ASP A 101 -4.88 18.64 0.55
N PHE A 102 -4.33 17.53 1.02
CA PHE A 102 -3.51 16.62 0.22
C PHE A 102 -3.77 15.13 0.50
N ILE A 103 -3.31 14.30 -0.43
CA ILE A 103 -3.32 12.83 -0.37
C ILE A 103 -1.88 12.34 -0.41
N LEU A 104 -1.55 11.38 0.45
CA LEU A 104 -0.31 10.61 0.38
C LEU A 104 -0.52 9.33 -0.42
N VAL A 105 0.48 8.96 -1.24
CA VAL A 105 0.50 7.70 -1.99
C VAL A 105 1.86 7.01 -1.83
N ALA A 106 1.85 5.78 -1.34
CA ALA A 106 3.06 4.96 -1.22
C ALA A 106 3.41 4.31 -2.56
N GLU A 107 4.57 4.62 -3.14
CA GLU A 107 5.10 3.90 -4.30
C GLU A 107 6.05 2.81 -3.83
N THR A 108 5.52 1.59 -3.74
CA THR A 108 6.22 0.45 -3.11
C THR A 108 7.60 0.25 -3.71
N THR A 109 7.70 0.05 -5.03
CA THR A 109 8.97 -0.31 -5.70
C THR A 109 9.95 0.85 -5.81
N MET A 110 9.53 2.08 -5.47
CA MET A 110 10.38 3.25 -5.40
C MET A 110 10.81 3.60 -3.97
N ALA A 111 10.35 2.84 -2.96
CA ALA A 111 10.64 3.08 -1.55
C ALA A 111 10.41 4.55 -1.13
N ARG A 112 9.27 5.12 -1.55
CA ARG A 112 8.95 6.54 -1.31
C ARG A 112 7.44 6.77 -1.14
N ILE A 113 7.09 7.94 -0.63
CA ILE A 113 5.72 8.44 -0.53
C ILE A 113 5.64 9.77 -1.28
N ARG A 114 4.68 9.87 -2.20
CA ARG A 114 4.32 11.11 -2.90
C ARG A 114 3.15 11.79 -2.21
N ARG A 115 3.04 13.10 -2.40
CA ARG A 115 1.91 13.90 -1.95
C ARG A 115 1.27 14.61 -3.15
N PHE A 116 -0.05 14.55 -3.23
CA PHE A 116 -0.87 15.23 -4.24
C PHE A 116 -1.85 16.19 -3.57
N TYR A 117 -1.85 17.45 -3.97
CA TYR A 117 -2.71 18.47 -3.37
C TYR A 117 -4.09 18.48 -4.04
N VAL A 118 -5.15 18.25 -3.27
CA VAL A 118 -6.55 18.21 -3.74
C VAL A 118 -7.30 19.50 -3.47
N SER A 119 -6.79 20.35 -2.58
CA SER A 119 -7.35 21.67 -2.29
C SER A 119 -6.25 22.71 -2.01
N GLY A 120 -6.66 23.94 -1.69
CA GLY A 120 -5.74 25.06 -1.45
C GLY A 120 -5.04 25.61 -2.71
N LEU A 121 -4.03 26.46 -2.50
CA LEU A 121 -3.30 27.16 -3.57
C LEU A 121 -2.45 26.22 -4.43
N MET A 122 -2.07 25.07 -3.89
CA MET A 122 -1.23 24.07 -4.57
C MET A 122 -2.04 23.01 -5.32
N LYS A 123 -3.39 23.12 -5.32
CA LYS A 123 -4.30 22.11 -5.90
C LYS A 123 -3.87 21.68 -7.30
N GLY A 124 -3.81 20.37 -7.51
CA GLY A 124 -3.35 19.73 -8.76
C GLY A 124 -1.84 19.54 -8.83
N GLY A 125 -1.07 20.15 -7.93
CA GLY A 125 0.36 19.93 -7.78
C GLY A 125 0.69 18.63 -7.04
N ALA A 126 1.93 18.17 -7.19
CA ALA A 126 2.45 17.03 -6.47
C ALA A 126 3.93 17.21 -6.12
N ASP A 127 4.32 16.70 -4.97
CA ASP A 127 5.71 16.67 -4.51
C ASP A 127 6.06 15.33 -3.82
N LEU A 128 7.28 15.24 -3.31
CA LEU A 128 7.76 14.10 -2.54
C LEU A 128 7.55 14.39 -1.06
N PHE A 129 6.89 13.47 -0.37
CA PHE A 129 6.67 13.56 1.06
C PHE A 129 7.82 12.92 1.83
N VAL A 130 8.20 11.70 1.45
CA VAL A 130 9.35 10.98 1.99
C VAL A 130 10.00 10.17 0.88
N GLU A 131 11.33 10.15 0.85
CA GLU A 131 12.12 9.34 -0.07
C GLU A 131 13.05 8.40 0.69
N ASN A 132 13.60 7.41 -0.02
CA ASN A 132 14.60 6.49 0.52
C ASN A 132 14.17 5.80 1.82
N LEU A 133 12.93 5.32 1.85
CA LEU A 133 12.42 4.57 2.99
C LEU A 133 13.28 3.32 3.26
N PRO A 134 13.40 2.91 4.54
CA PRO A 134 14.14 1.72 4.96
C PRO A 134 13.42 0.40 4.60
N GLY A 135 12.32 0.48 3.85
CA GLY A 135 11.49 -0.62 3.41
C GLY A 135 10.67 -0.22 2.19
N PHE A 136 10.00 -1.20 1.61
CA PHE A 136 9.07 -1.00 0.50
C PHE A 136 7.68 -0.72 1.09
N PRO A 137 7.17 0.52 0.98
CA PRO A 137 5.97 0.93 1.71
C PRO A 137 4.71 0.26 1.17
N ASP A 138 3.76 0.05 2.07
CA ASP A 138 2.43 -0.50 1.84
C ASP A 138 1.37 0.53 2.30
N ASN A 139 0.34 0.14 3.05
CA ASN A 139 -0.69 1.08 3.50
C ASN A 139 -0.17 2.16 4.46
N ILE A 140 -0.79 3.34 4.33
CA ILE A 140 -0.55 4.54 5.13
C ILE A 140 -1.83 4.83 5.91
N ARG A 141 -1.73 5.07 7.22
CA ARG A 141 -2.87 5.44 8.08
C ARG A 141 -2.52 6.59 9.02
N PRO A 142 -3.49 7.38 9.49
CA PRO A 142 -3.21 8.46 10.43
C PRO A 142 -2.68 7.91 11.75
N SER A 143 -1.71 8.60 12.35
CA SER A 143 -1.29 8.39 13.73
C SER A 143 -1.99 9.40 14.64
N SER A 144 -2.42 8.95 15.83
CA SER A 144 -2.99 9.85 16.84
C SER A 144 -1.99 10.90 17.36
N SER A 145 -0.69 10.71 17.12
CA SER A 145 0.38 11.65 17.45
C SER A 145 0.47 12.85 16.48
N GLY A 146 -0.34 12.88 15.42
CA GLY A 146 -0.39 13.98 14.46
C GLY A 146 0.35 13.74 13.13
N GLY A 147 0.71 12.50 12.82
CA GLY A 147 1.37 12.13 11.57
C GLY A 147 0.78 10.86 10.95
N TYR A 148 1.62 9.94 10.50
CA TYR A 148 1.19 8.75 9.76
C TYR A 148 1.93 7.49 10.17
N TRP A 149 1.19 6.41 10.36
CA TRP A 149 1.74 5.07 10.33
C TRP A 149 1.91 4.58 8.90
N VAL A 150 3.03 3.92 8.62
CA VAL A 150 3.35 3.34 7.31
C VAL A 150 3.88 1.92 7.50
N CYS A 151 3.17 0.95 6.92
CA CYS A 151 3.63 -0.42 6.88
C CYS A 151 4.70 -0.61 5.80
N MET A 152 5.65 -1.50 6.05
CA MET A 152 6.65 -1.91 5.06
C MET A 152 6.45 -3.38 4.72
N ALA A 153 6.12 -3.67 3.47
CA ALA A 153 5.91 -5.04 3.00
C ALA A 153 7.17 -5.90 3.11
N THR A 154 8.34 -5.28 2.94
CA THR A 154 9.65 -5.89 3.18
C THR A 154 10.69 -4.82 3.48
N ILE A 155 11.77 -5.19 4.16
CA ILE A 155 12.88 -4.29 4.46
C ILE A 155 13.74 -4.02 3.23
N ARG A 156 14.30 -2.81 3.22
CA ARG A 156 15.30 -2.36 2.26
C ARG A 156 16.54 -1.98 3.06
N SER A 157 17.44 -2.94 3.26
CA SER A 157 18.64 -2.75 4.06
C SER A 157 19.53 -1.65 3.48
N THR A 158 19.72 -0.56 4.21
CA THR A 158 20.68 0.52 3.88
C THR A 158 21.25 1.11 5.18
N PRO A 159 22.58 0.98 5.45
CA PRO A 159 23.57 0.26 4.66
C PRO A 159 23.36 -1.26 4.71
N GLY A 160 23.48 -1.95 3.58
CA GLY A 160 23.33 -3.41 3.51
C GLY A 160 22.93 -3.90 2.12
N PHE A 161 22.74 -5.21 1.99
CA PHE A 161 22.27 -5.81 0.74
C PHE A 161 20.74 -5.79 0.68
N SER A 162 20.20 -5.13 -0.33
CA SER A 162 18.79 -5.22 -0.73
C SER A 162 18.69 -6.04 -2.01
N VAL A 163 18.00 -7.19 -1.95
CA VAL A 163 17.75 -8.06 -3.12
C VAL A 163 17.05 -7.30 -4.23
N LEU A 164 16.07 -6.46 -3.88
CA LEU A 164 15.29 -5.72 -4.86
C LEU A 164 16.11 -4.61 -5.51
N ASP A 165 16.94 -3.88 -4.76
CA ASP A 165 17.86 -2.88 -5.32
C ASP A 165 18.87 -3.54 -6.26
N PHE A 166 19.49 -4.64 -5.83
CA PHE A 166 20.44 -5.40 -6.65
C PHE A 166 19.80 -5.92 -7.95
N LEU A 167 18.59 -6.46 -7.86
CA LEU A 167 17.88 -6.96 -9.03
C LEU A 167 17.40 -5.83 -9.93
N SER A 168 17.04 -4.66 -9.40
CA SER A 168 16.46 -3.52 -10.15
C SER A 168 17.29 -3.13 -11.37
N GLU A 169 18.62 -3.16 -11.23
CA GLU A 169 19.59 -2.82 -12.28
C GLU A 169 19.90 -3.98 -13.26
N ARG A 170 19.30 -5.16 -13.06
CA ARG A 170 19.70 -6.41 -13.76
C ARG A 170 18.50 -7.13 -14.40
N PRO A 171 17.87 -6.56 -15.45
CA PRO A 171 16.68 -7.14 -16.08
C PRO A 171 16.85 -8.59 -16.57
N SER A 172 18.02 -8.94 -17.11
CA SER A 172 18.32 -10.29 -17.60
C SER A 172 18.31 -11.33 -16.47
N ILE A 173 18.81 -10.97 -15.29
CA ILE A 173 18.82 -11.85 -14.11
C ILE A 173 17.40 -12.03 -13.58
N LYS A 174 16.65 -10.93 -13.42
CA LYS A 174 15.22 -10.99 -13.03
C LYS A 174 14.45 -11.96 -13.94
N ARG A 175 14.60 -11.80 -15.25
CA ARG A 175 13.94 -12.65 -16.25
C ARG A 175 14.32 -14.11 -16.10
N MET A 176 15.60 -14.42 -15.81
CA MET A 176 16.04 -15.80 -15.61
C MET A 176 15.43 -16.41 -14.35
N ILE A 177 15.47 -15.69 -13.22
CA ILE A 177 14.90 -16.15 -11.95
C ILE A 177 13.43 -16.54 -12.12
N PHE A 178 12.62 -15.68 -12.75
CA PHE A 178 11.19 -15.91 -12.90
C PHE A 178 10.82 -16.90 -14.02
N LYS A 179 11.79 -17.31 -14.86
CA LYS A 179 11.63 -18.44 -15.77
C LYS A 179 11.93 -19.79 -15.09
N LEU A 180 12.85 -19.79 -14.13
CA LEU A 180 13.35 -21.01 -13.49
C LEU A 180 12.62 -21.33 -12.18
N PHE A 181 12.12 -20.31 -11.48
CA PHE A 181 11.53 -20.46 -10.14
C PHE A 181 10.12 -19.90 -10.08
N SER A 182 9.26 -20.57 -9.31
CA SER A 182 7.90 -20.08 -9.04
C SER A 182 7.93 -18.87 -8.08
N GLN A 183 6.88 -18.05 -8.14
CA GLN A 183 6.68 -16.92 -7.22
C GLN A 183 6.78 -17.36 -5.74
N GLU A 184 6.19 -18.51 -5.40
CA GLU A 184 6.24 -19.06 -4.04
C GLU A 184 7.67 -19.42 -3.61
N MET A 185 8.46 -19.99 -4.51
CA MET A 185 9.85 -20.34 -4.21
C MET A 185 10.69 -19.08 -3.99
N VAL A 186 10.52 -18.04 -4.82
CA VAL A 186 11.22 -16.76 -4.66
C VAL A 186 10.90 -16.12 -3.31
N MET A 187 9.64 -16.14 -2.88
CA MET A 187 9.23 -15.59 -1.58
C MET A 187 9.90 -16.26 -0.39
N LYS A 188 10.23 -17.57 -0.47
CA LYS A 188 10.89 -18.30 0.62
C LYS A 188 12.31 -17.80 0.89
N PHE A 189 12.92 -17.09 -0.06
CA PHE A 189 14.25 -16.51 0.07
C PHE A 189 14.23 -15.05 0.56
N LEU A 190 13.06 -14.41 0.66
CA LEU A 190 12.97 -13.07 1.23
C LEU A 190 13.07 -13.14 2.75
N PRO A 191 13.75 -12.17 3.40
CA PRO A 191 13.88 -12.14 4.85
C PRO A 191 12.51 -11.99 5.51
N TRP A 192 12.35 -12.69 6.63
CA TRP A 192 11.15 -12.64 7.46
C TRP A 192 11.30 -11.43 8.37
N TYR A 193 10.90 -10.26 7.88
CA TYR A 193 11.03 -9.01 8.62
C TYR A 193 9.78 -8.18 8.43
N SER A 194 9.20 -7.71 9.54
CA SER A 194 8.15 -6.69 9.50
C SER A 194 8.63 -5.38 10.11
N LEU A 195 8.28 -4.28 9.44
CA LEU A 195 8.61 -2.93 9.87
C LEU A 195 7.38 -2.04 9.72
N VAL A 196 7.06 -1.31 10.77
CA VAL A 196 6.06 -0.24 10.75
C VAL A 196 6.75 1.04 11.19
N LEU A 197 6.60 2.11 10.41
CA LEU A 197 7.13 3.42 10.74
C LEU A 197 6.01 4.35 11.20
N GLU A 198 6.33 5.22 12.15
CA GLU A 198 5.58 6.43 12.40
C GLU A 198 6.34 7.62 11.83
N LEU A 199 5.67 8.37 10.96
CA LEU A 199 6.14 9.62 10.38
C LEU A 199 5.38 10.78 11.00
N SER A 200 6.01 11.93 11.10
CA SER A 200 5.35 13.20 11.38
C SER A 200 4.50 13.68 10.19
N ASP A 201 3.75 14.77 10.39
CA ASP A 201 3.06 15.53 9.34
C ASP A 201 3.99 16.11 8.26
N SER A 202 5.30 16.22 8.55
CA SER A 202 6.33 16.66 7.61
C SER A 202 7.13 15.52 6.97
N GLY A 203 6.84 14.27 7.33
CA GLY A 203 7.56 13.09 6.83
C GLY A 203 8.81 12.71 7.62
N ALA A 204 9.17 13.46 8.68
CA ALA A 204 10.25 13.06 9.58
C ALA A 204 9.90 11.76 10.33
N PHE A 205 10.88 10.85 10.48
CA PHE A 205 10.72 9.59 11.20
C PHE A 205 10.66 9.83 12.71
N TRP A 206 9.58 9.39 13.36
CA TRP A 206 9.40 9.49 14.81
C TRP A 206 9.65 8.18 15.53
N ARG A 207 9.04 7.09 15.04
CA ARG A 207 9.16 5.76 15.63
C ARG A 207 9.32 4.71 14.54
N SER A 208 9.97 3.61 14.89
CA SER A 208 10.07 2.43 14.05
C SER A 208 9.88 1.19 14.89
N LEU A 209 8.93 0.34 14.49
CA LEU A 209 8.55 -0.88 15.17
C LEU A 209 9.01 -2.05 14.31
N HIS A 210 9.85 -2.90 14.88
CA HIS A 210 10.55 -3.95 14.16
C HIS A 210 10.19 -5.33 14.71
N ASP A 211 10.00 -6.28 13.80
CA ASP A 211 9.99 -7.71 14.09
C ASP A 211 11.01 -8.40 13.17
N PRO A 212 12.31 -8.39 13.54
CA PRO A 212 13.40 -8.81 12.67
C PRO A 212 13.40 -10.30 12.32
N ASP A 213 12.76 -11.11 13.17
CA ASP A 213 12.67 -12.56 13.04
C ASP A 213 11.29 -13.00 12.53
N GLY A 214 10.38 -12.05 12.26
CA GLY A 214 9.03 -12.29 11.76
C GLY A 214 8.18 -13.18 12.67
N GLN A 215 8.41 -13.13 13.99
CA GLN A 215 7.75 -14.01 14.96
C GLN A 215 6.34 -13.53 15.32
N ALA A 216 6.15 -12.21 15.41
CA ALA A 216 4.90 -11.58 15.81
C ALA A 216 4.00 -11.30 14.59
N ALA A 217 4.56 -10.81 13.50
CA ALA A 217 3.85 -10.60 12.25
C ALA A 217 4.83 -10.65 11.06
N ILE A 218 4.43 -11.30 9.97
CA ILE A 218 5.18 -11.32 8.72
C ILE A 218 4.44 -10.50 7.66
N TYR A 219 5.16 -9.80 6.79
CA TYR A 219 4.56 -9.08 5.66
C TYR A 219 3.40 -8.16 6.09
N VAL A 220 3.64 -7.35 7.12
CA VAL A 220 2.65 -6.38 7.60
C VAL A 220 2.38 -5.38 6.47
N SER A 221 1.11 -5.28 6.08
CA SER A 221 0.64 -4.42 5.00
C SER A 221 -0.36 -3.38 5.45
N GLU A 222 -0.93 -3.52 6.65
CA GLU A 222 -1.95 -2.62 7.18
C GLU A 222 -1.72 -2.34 8.66
N VAL A 223 -2.01 -1.13 9.10
CA VAL A 223 -1.88 -0.72 10.49
C VAL A 223 -3.03 0.22 10.84
N HIS A 224 -3.88 -0.20 11.77
CA HIS A 224 -4.95 0.65 12.27
C HIS A 224 -4.71 0.98 13.73
N GLU A 225 -4.60 2.27 14.06
CA GLU A 225 -4.51 2.71 15.44
C GLU A 225 -5.91 2.92 16.02
N HIS A 226 -6.20 2.26 17.14
CA HIS A 226 -7.45 2.43 17.88
C HIS A 226 -7.26 2.12 19.36
N ASP A 227 -7.83 2.94 20.24
CA ASP A 227 -7.78 2.78 21.70
C ASP A 227 -6.37 2.49 22.26
N ARG A 228 -5.36 3.23 21.78
CA ARG A 228 -3.93 3.08 22.15
C ARG A 228 -3.34 1.71 21.79
N HIS A 229 -3.89 1.05 20.77
CA HIS A 229 -3.35 -0.17 20.19
C HIS A 229 -3.16 0.00 18.69
N LEU A 230 -2.13 -0.67 18.17
CA LEU A 230 -1.99 -0.91 16.74
C LEU A 230 -2.54 -2.28 16.40
N TYR A 231 -3.43 -2.31 15.41
CA TYR A 231 -3.95 -3.53 14.79
C TYR A 231 -3.23 -3.73 13.47
N LEU A 232 -2.43 -4.80 13.38
CA LEU A 232 -1.54 -5.08 12.28
C LEU A 232 -2.13 -6.14 11.37
N GLY A 233 -2.40 -5.77 10.13
CA GLY A 233 -2.85 -6.68 9.07
C GLY A 233 -1.70 -7.17 8.22
N SER A 234 -1.80 -8.41 7.76
CA SER A 234 -0.83 -9.04 6.86
C SER A 234 -1.57 -9.77 5.75
N PHE A 235 -1.03 -9.70 4.53
CA PHE A 235 -1.53 -10.49 3.40
C PHE A 235 -1.07 -11.95 3.41
N LYS A 236 -0.32 -12.38 4.45
CA LYS A 236 0.18 -13.76 4.62
C LYS A 236 -0.24 -14.38 5.95
N ALA A 237 -0.24 -13.62 7.04
CA ALA A 237 -0.55 -14.16 8.35
C ALA A 237 -2.05 -14.55 8.44
N PRO A 238 -2.39 -15.68 9.08
CA PRO A 238 -3.78 -16.10 9.27
C PRO A 238 -4.46 -15.43 10.47
N PHE A 239 -3.86 -14.37 11.02
CA PHE A 239 -4.29 -13.68 12.23
C PHE A 239 -4.09 -12.16 12.11
N LEU A 240 -4.76 -11.41 12.97
CA LEU A 240 -4.54 -9.97 13.16
C LEU A 240 -3.58 -9.77 14.33
N GLY A 241 -2.50 -9.02 14.12
CA GLY A 241 -1.59 -8.62 15.20
C GLY A 241 -2.20 -7.49 16.02
N ARG A 242 -1.96 -7.49 17.33
CA ARG A 242 -2.34 -6.38 18.22
C ARG A 242 -1.16 -6.01 19.08
N LEU A 243 -0.74 -4.75 19.01
CA LEU A 243 0.37 -4.19 19.79
C LEU A 243 -0.16 -3.05 20.67
N SER A 244 0.16 -3.07 21.96
CA SER A 244 -0.15 -1.94 22.84
C SER A 244 0.87 -0.84 22.64
N LEU A 245 0.41 0.39 22.39
CA LEU A 245 1.30 1.56 22.29
C LEU A 245 1.88 2.00 23.64
N GLN A 246 1.43 1.40 24.75
CA GLN A 246 2.03 1.64 26.07
C GLN A 246 3.25 0.75 26.33
N SER A 247 3.40 -0.33 25.56
CA SER A 247 4.49 -1.30 25.71
C SER A 247 5.67 -1.03 24.78
N VAL A 248 5.60 0.01 23.93
CA VAL A 248 6.61 0.37 22.94
C VAL A 248 6.85 1.88 22.89
#